data_AF-A0A660PL20-F1
#
_entry.id   AF-A0A660PL20-F1
#
_cell.length_a   1.000
_cell.length_b   1.000
_cell.length_c   1.000
_cell.angle_alpha   90.00
_cell.angle_beta   90.00
_cell.angle_gamma   90.00
#
_symmetry.space_group_name_H-M   'P 1'
#
loop_
_entity.id
_entity.type
_entity.pdbx_description
1 polymer ?
#
loop_
_entity_poly.entity_id
_entity_poly.type
_entity_poly.pdbx_seq_one_letter_code
_entity_poly.pdbx_strand_id
1 'polypeptide(L)'
;MALNFRLPMFFSRFILVIVIGIVVLIAPASNAQLSDLKIVVGDTTAMPLDQNTVISIYMTNYHDVIAGFNLWIQLDRPDLIKFQIDTVEVVDTTYWKCLEWDGSVCIDSMISNPQDYDFTTVDIHDVAVGNHDTTGTMVSGWEYVDSRSLSGQGNDINIAAFSNMPSPPETPGISPQQDGLLIKVLADVLDVDSLELDRTVNLMIQYDLVDHFNFSRTDGSSIGIAYEQFIDSTCWKCSQWVSNVCMDWYKESVINGDYSSCDSIEVKPDSSAYVDTDKIILIDGSLTVLVPSDCVCGDINGDDYHLSDISDLMFLVSYLFNDGAEPPYFCCADVDGSGGDLIGISDLTYEVSYLFQYGPAPICSCN
;
A
#
# COMPACT_ATOMS: atom_id res chain seq x y z
N MET A 1 -68.15 -13.96 -41.23
CA MET A 1 -67.91 -12.53 -41.57
C MET A 1 -66.78 -12.05 -40.68
N ALA A 2 -65.54 -12.22 -41.12
CA ALA A 2 -64.35 -11.90 -40.32
C ALA A 2 -63.93 -10.45 -40.61
N LEU A 3 -64.09 -9.55 -39.65
CA LEU A 3 -63.60 -8.18 -39.76
C LEU A 3 -62.08 -8.18 -39.62
N ASN A 4 -61.39 -8.05 -40.77
CA ASN A 4 -59.96 -7.76 -40.83
C ASN A 4 -59.73 -6.27 -40.50
N PHE A 5 -59.50 -5.96 -39.23
CA PHE A 5 -59.09 -4.63 -38.79
C PHE A 5 -57.61 -4.42 -39.10
N ARG A 6 -57.30 -3.81 -40.26
CA ARG A 6 -55.96 -3.31 -40.55
C ARG A 6 -55.75 -2.01 -39.77
N LEU A 7 -55.06 -2.10 -38.63
CA LEU A 7 -54.62 -0.91 -37.89
C LEU A 7 -53.66 -0.10 -38.77
N PRO A 8 -53.82 1.24 -38.84
CA PRO A 8 -52.97 2.11 -39.64
C PRO A 8 -51.52 2.05 -39.13
N MET A 9 -50.58 1.95 -40.06
CA MET A 9 -49.14 1.73 -39.83
C MET A 9 -48.48 2.76 -38.89
N PHE A 10 -49.12 3.93 -38.70
CA PHE A 10 -48.71 4.96 -37.75
C PHE A 10 -48.89 4.57 -36.27
N PHE A 11 -49.87 3.73 -35.94
CA PHE A 11 -50.17 3.36 -34.55
C PHE A 11 -49.12 2.39 -33.96
N SER A 12 -48.51 1.55 -34.80
CA SER A 12 -47.49 0.58 -34.38
C SER A 12 -46.19 1.23 -33.90
N ARG A 13 -45.77 2.33 -34.56
CA ARG A 13 -44.55 3.06 -34.16
C ARG A 13 -44.74 3.83 -32.85
N PHE A 14 -45.96 4.31 -32.59
CA PHE A 14 -46.28 5.02 -31.35
C PHE A 14 -46.31 4.08 -30.13
N ILE A 15 -46.84 2.86 -30.30
CA ILE A 15 -46.83 1.83 -29.25
C ILE A 15 -45.39 1.43 -28.90
N LEU A 16 -44.51 1.29 -29.90
CA LEU A 16 -43.11 0.91 -29.66
C LEU A 16 -42.35 1.98 -28.86
N VAL A 17 -42.57 3.27 -29.15
CA VAL A 17 -41.96 4.38 -28.40
C VAL A 17 -42.50 4.46 -26.96
N ILE A 18 -43.80 4.22 -26.76
CA ILE A 18 -44.39 4.17 -25.41
C ILE A 18 -43.84 2.98 -24.62
N VAL A 19 -43.71 1.80 -25.22
CA VAL A 19 -43.17 0.61 -24.56
C VAL A 19 -41.70 0.82 -24.18
N ILE A 20 -40.88 1.39 -25.07
CA ILE A 20 -39.46 1.71 -24.75
C ILE A 20 -39.37 2.76 -23.65
N GLY A 21 -40.20 3.82 -23.71
CA GLY A 21 -40.24 4.84 -22.65
C GLY A 21 -40.67 4.29 -21.29
N ILE A 22 -41.64 3.36 -21.27
CA ILE A 22 -42.08 2.68 -20.04
C ILE A 22 -41.00 1.73 -19.51
N VAL A 23 -40.28 1.00 -20.38
CA VAL A 23 -39.18 0.11 -19.95
C VAL A 23 -38.01 0.91 -19.38
N VAL A 24 -37.71 2.11 -19.89
CA VAL A 24 -36.68 3.00 -19.32
C VAL A 24 -37.12 3.60 -17.98
N LEU A 25 -38.42 3.84 -17.78
CA LEU A 25 -38.96 4.37 -16.51
C LEU A 25 -39.18 3.29 -15.43
N ILE A 26 -39.25 2.00 -15.80
CA ILE A 26 -39.35 0.86 -14.87
C ILE A 26 -38.01 0.15 -14.72
N ALA A 27 -36.95 0.58 -15.41
CA ALA A 27 -35.61 0.13 -15.08
C ALA A 27 -35.41 0.43 -13.58
N PRO A 28 -35.22 -0.59 -12.72
CA PRO A 28 -34.97 -0.33 -11.32
C PRO A 28 -33.79 0.63 -11.29
N ALA A 29 -33.97 1.78 -10.65
CA ALA A 29 -32.82 2.62 -10.32
C ALA A 29 -31.89 1.67 -9.58
N SER A 30 -30.79 1.28 -10.23
CA SER A 30 -29.72 0.56 -9.58
C SER A 30 -29.28 1.50 -8.49
N ASN A 31 -29.75 1.28 -7.27
CA ASN A 31 -29.25 1.97 -6.11
C ASN A 31 -27.78 1.56 -6.09
N ALA A 32 -26.91 2.43 -6.59
CA ALA A 32 -25.49 2.27 -6.42
C ALA A 32 -25.31 2.18 -4.91
N GLN A 33 -25.03 0.97 -4.43
CA GLN A 33 -24.76 0.76 -3.02
C GLN A 33 -23.51 1.59 -2.74
N LEU A 34 -23.64 2.59 -1.88
CA LEU A 34 -22.48 3.34 -1.44
C LEU A 34 -21.56 2.36 -0.72
N SER A 35 -20.28 2.40 -1.06
CA SER A 35 -19.25 1.65 -0.32
C SER A 35 -19.31 2.05 1.15
N ASP A 36 -19.17 1.11 2.07
CA ASP A 36 -19.16 1.41 3.50
C ASP A 36 -17.92 2.25 3.87
N LEU A 37 -16.78 1.92 3.25
CA LEU A 37 -15.47 2.50 3.51
C LEU A 37 -14.73 2.75 2.20
N LYS A 38 -14.03 3.89 2.12
CA LYS A 38 -13.09 4.18 1.04
C LYS A 38 -11.79 4.71 1.60
N ILE A 39 -10.68 4.09 1.22
CA ILE A 39 -9.31 4.48 1.58
C ILE A 39 -8.59 4.92 0.31
N VAL A 40 -7.88 6.05 0.40
CA VAL A 40 -7.12 6.62 -0.71
C VAL A 40 -5.74 6.98 -0.20
N VAL A 41 -4.69 6.42 -0.78
CA VAL A 41 -3.34 6.96 -0.62
C VAL A 41 -3.20 8.12 -1.59
N GLY A 42 -2.86 9.30 -1.08
CA GLY A 42 -2.78 10.52 -1.86
C GLY A 42 -1.55 10.54 -2.77
N ASP A 43 -1.74 11.00 -4.00
CA ASP A 43 -0.62 11.27 -4.91
C ASP A 43 0.27 12.38 -4.34
N THR A 44 1.58 12.15 -4.38
CA THR A 44 2.59 13.02 -3.80
C THR A 44 3.70 13.28 -4.83
N THR A 45 4.37 14.42 -4.70
CA THR A 45 5.53 14.78 -5.51
C THR A 45 6.64 15.24 -4.59
N ALA A 46 7.90 14.89 -4.89
CA ALA A 46 9.05 15.32 -4.10
C ALA A 46 10.31 15.42 -4.97
N MET A 47 11.29 16.18 -4.52
CA MET A 47 12.59 16.31 -5.19
C MET A 47 13.51 15.14 -4.81
N PRO A 48 14.52 14.81 -5.64
CA PRO A 48 15.56 13.86 -5.26
C PRO A 48 16.21 14.26 -3.93
N LEU A 49 16.55 13.28 -3.10
CA LEU A 49 17.13 13.47 -1.76
C LEU A 49 16.23 14.17 -0.72
N ASP A 50 14.98 14.51 -1.05
CA ASP A 50 14.04 15.06 -0.07
C ASP A 50 13.89 14.10 1.12
N GLN A 51 13.93 14.67 2.32
CA GLN A 51 13.73 13.94 3.57
C GLN A 51 12.39 14.33 4.19
N ASN A 52 11.73 13.38 4.86
CA ASN A 52 10.43 13.59 5.51
C ASN A 52 9.31 13.98 4.53
N THR A 53 9.34 13.48 3.31
CA THR A 53 8.25 13.64 2.35
C THR A 53 6.97 13.06 2.94
N VAL A 54 5.91 13.87 2.99
CA VAL A 54 4.64 13.52 3.62
C VAL A 54 3.72 12.82 2.63
N ILE A 55 3.42 11.55 2.87
CA ILE A 55 2.40 10.79 2.14
C ILE A 55 1.11 10.83 2.96
N SER A 56 0.07 11.42 2.38
CA SER A 56 -1.23 11.60 3.04
C SER A 56 -2.17 10.46 2.71
N ILE A 57 -2.77 9.84 3.71
CA ILE A 57 -3.77 8.78 3.54
C ILE A 57 -5.13 9.35 3.93
N TYR A 58 -6.12 9.20 3.08
CA TYR A 58 -7.46 9.71 3.26
C TYR A 58 -8.46 8.58 3.49
N MET A 59 -9.49 8.87 4.27
CA MET A 59 -10.58 7.96 4.55
C MET A 59 -11.93 8.66 4.38
N THR A 60 -12.86 7.93 3.77
CA THR A 60 -14.28 8.26 3.71
C THR A 60 -15.05 7.09 4.31
N ASN A 61 -15.95 7.38 5.23
CA ASN A 61 -16.74 6.38 5.94
C ASN A 61 -18.18 6.87 6.07
N TYR A 62 -19.14 6.14 5.50
CA TYR A 62 -20.52 6.63 5.39
C TYR A 62 -21.44 6.15 6.51
N HIS A 63 -21.09 5.08 7.22
CA HIS A 63 -22.05 4.34 8.04
C HIS A 63 -21.57 4.04 9.46
N ASP A 64 -20.31 3.68 9.64
CA ASP A 64 -19.82 3.09 10.88
C ASP A 64 -19.09 4.09 11.77
N VAL A 65 -18.86 3.73 13.04
CA VAL A 65 -17.87 4.43 13.89
C VAL A 65 -16.64 3.55 13.95
N ILE A 66 -15.53 4.04 13.39
CA ILE A 66 -14.27 3.30 13.28
C ILE A 66 -13.48 3.50 14.55
N ALA A 67 -13.27 2.44 15.31
CA ALA A 67 -12.53 2.48 16.57
C ALA A 67 -11.07 2.00 16.44
N GLY A 68 -10.72 1.37 15.33
CA GLY A 68 -9.35 0.94 15.06
C GLY A 68 -9.16 0.48 13.62
N PHE A 69 -7.91 0.41 13.19
CA PHE A 69 -7.55 -0.14 11.89
C PHE A 69 -6.13 -0.70 11.88
N ASN A 70 -5.90 -1.55 10.88
CA ASN A 70 -4.61 -2.01 10.41
C ASN A 70 -4.57 -1.76 8.90
N LEU A 71 -3.54 -1.07 8.42
CA LEU A 71 -3.36 -0.71 7.02
C LEU A 71 -1.91 -0.93 6.61
N TRP A 72 -1.69 -1.78 5.59
CA TRP A 72 -0.37 -2.06 5.06
C TRP A 72 -0.18 -1.47 3.67
N ILE A 73 0.91 -0.72 3.49
CA ILE A 73 1.27 -0.07 2.22
C ILE A 73 2.65 -0.57 1.81
N GLN A 74 2.80 -0.90 0.54
CA GLN A 74 4.05 -1.38 -0.05
C GLN A 74 4.46 -0.54 -1.25
N LEU A 75 5.76 -0.27 -1.36
CA LEU A 75 6.37 0.39 -2.51
C LEU A 75 6.68 -0.64 -3.60
N ASP A 76 6.42 -0.30 -4.86
CA ASP A 76 6.85 -1.12 -6.00
C ASP A 76 8.28 -0.81 -6.49
N ARG A 77 8.79 0.39 -6.18
CA ARG A 77 10.12 0.91 -6.53
C ARG A 77 10.91 1.35 -5.29
N PRO A 78 11.43 0.41 -4.48
CA PRO A 78 12.21 0.71 -3.26
C PRO A 78 13.61 1.30 -3.54
N ASP A 79 13.99 1.37 -4.82
CA ASP A 79 15.21 2.01 -5.32
C ASP A 79 15.08 3.54 -5.40
N LEU A 80 13.86 4.09 -5.46
CA LEU A 80 13.61 5.53 -5.56
C LEU A 80 13.19 6.15 -4.22
N ILE A 81 12.48 5.40 -3.38
CA ILE A 81 11.88 5.93 -2.14
C ILE A 81 11.92 4.86 -1.06
N LYS A 82 12.05 5.27 0.19
CA LYS A 82 11.87 4.42 1.37
C LYS A 82 11.01 5.11 2.42
N PHE A 83 10.16 4.36 3.11
CA PHE A 83 9.53 4.87 4.32
C PHE A 83 10.60 5.15 5.38
N GLN A 84 10.46 6.26 6.08
CA GLN A 84 11.31 6.57 7.21
C GLN A 84 11.06 5.57 8.32
N ILE A 85 12.11 4.87 8.72
CA ILE A 85 12.08 3.90 9.82
C ILE A 85 13.18 4.19 10.82
N ASP A 86 12.86 4.02 12.09
CA ASP A 86 13.79 3.99 13.19
C ASP A 86 13.89 2.56 13.74
N THR A 87 15.06 2.21 14.27
CA THR A 87 15.24 0.92 14.95
C THR A 87 14.93 1.11 16.43
N VAL A 88 13.95 0.36 16.93
CA VAL A 88 13.56 0.36 18.34
C VAL A 88 13.76 -1.04 18.90
N GLU A 89 14.44 -1.14 20.05
CA GLU A 89 14.52 -2.37 20.82
C GLU A 89 13.18 -2.64 21.49
N VAL A 90 12.47 -3.68 21.07
CA VAL A 90 11.27 -4.17 21.74
C VAL A 90 11.64 -5.35 22.62
N VAL A 91 11.27 -5.22 23.89
CA VAL A 91 11.43 -6.27 24.88
C VAL A 91 10.21 -7.18 24.84
N ASP A 92 10.37 -8.39 24.32
CA ASP A 92 9.35 -9.42 24.41
C ASP A 92 9.55 -10.25 25.68
N THR A 93 8.50 -10.33 26.49
CA THR A 93 8.49 -11.15 27.70
C THR A 93 7.55 -12.32 27.50
N THR A 94 8.11 -13.49 27.23
CA THR A 94 7.34 -14.74 27.18
C THR A 94 7.32 -15.39 28.55
N TYR A 95 6.11 -15.71 29.02
CA TYR A 95 5.88 -16.40 30.28
C TYR A 95 5.77 -17.90 30.03
N TRP A 96 6.46 -18.71 30.82
CA TRP A 96 6.50 -20.17 30.67
C TRP A 96 5.98 -20.86 31.93
N LYS A 97 5.11 -21.84 31.73
CA LYS A 97 4.69 -22.79 32.76
C LYS A 97 5.38 -24.12 32.51
N CYS A 98 6.01 -24.65 33.54
CA CYS A 98 6.65 -25.94 33.47
C CYS A 98 5.60 -27.05 33.63
N LEU A 99 5.62 -28.01 32.72
CA LEU A 99 4.76 -29.19 32.73
C LEU A 99 5.44 -30.37 33.43
N GLU A 100 6.76 -30.50 33.27
CA GLU A 100 7.53 -31.58 33.88
C GLU A 100 8.90 -31.10 34.40
N TRP A 101 9.23 -31.53 35.62
CA TRP A 101 10.48 -31.19 36.30
C TRP A 101 11.38 -32.41 36.46
N ASP A 102 12.66 -32.27 36.12
CA ASP A 102 13.73 -33.17 36.55
C ASP A 102 14.60 -32.47 37.60
N GLY A 103 14.30 -32.74 38.87
CA GLY A 103 14.91 -32.03 39.99
C GLY A 103 14.53 -30.55 40.00
N SER A 104 15.51 -29.67 39.73
CA SER A 104 15.30 -28.22 39.65
C SER A 104 15.29 -27.68 38.22
N VAL A 105 15.36 -28.56 37.22
CA VAL A 105 15.38 -28.19 35.80
C VAL A 105 14.01 -28.50 35.21
N CYS A 106 13.41 -27.51 34.55
CA CYS A 106 12.21 -27.74 33.76
C CYS A 106 12.61 -28.43 32.46
N ILE A 107 12.05 -29.61 32.17
CA ILE A 107 12.36 -30.38 30.96
C ILE A 107 11.24 -30.33 29.92
N ASP A 108 10.05 -29.88 30.31
CA ASP A 108 8.94 -29.61 29.41
C ASP A 108 8.17 -28.37 29.87
N SER A 109 7.90 -27.44 28.95
CA SER A 109 7.26 -26.17 29.27
C SER A 109 6.35 -25.71 28.14
N MET A 110 5.28 -25.00 28.52
CA MET A 110 4.39 -24.33 27.59
C MET A 110 4.32 -22.83 27.85
N ILE A 111 4.01 -22.04 26.83
CA ILE A 111 3.70 -20.62 26.99
C ILE A 111 2.47 -20.50 27.89
N SER A 112 2.55 -19.59 28.86
CA SER A 112 1.50 -19.35 29.83
C SER A 112 1.10 -17.89 29.89
N ASN A 113 0.01 -17.61 30.60
CA ASN A 113 -0.40 -16.25 30.88
C ASN A 113 0.56 -15.57 31.89
N PRO A 114 0.59 -14.23 31.93
CA PRO A 114 1.42 -13.48 32.88
C PRO A 114 1.09 -13.69 34.37
N GLN A 115 -0.04 -14.34 34.71
CA GLN A 115 -0.50 -14.54 36.09
C GLN A 115 -0.18 -15.93 36.66
N ASP A 116 0.20 -16.90 35.83
CA ASP A 116 0.50 -18.28 36.23
C ASP A 116 1.70 -18.82 35.44
N TYR A 117 2.90 -18.44 35.87
CA TYR A 117 4.14 -18.86 35.24
C TYR A 117 5.15 -19.33 36.28
N ASP A 118 6.08 -20.17 35.86
CA ASP A 118 7.17 -20.66 36.70
C ASP A 118 8.48 -19.93 36.39
N PHE A 119 8.68 -19.53 35.13
CA PHE A 119 9.81 -18.70 34.70
C PHE A 119 9.43 -17.84 33.49
N THR A 120 10.24 -16.83 33.19
CA THR A 120 10.10 -15.95 32.02
C THR A 120 11.34 -15.99 31.17
N THR A 121 11.16 -15.82 29.87
CA THR A 121 12.23 -15.47 28.94
C THR A 121 12.02 -14.02 28.51
N VAL A 122 13.07 -13.23 28.61
CA VAL A 122 13.08 -11.85 28.12
C VAL A 122 13.96 -11.85 26.89
N ASP A 123 13.36 -11.61 25.73
CA ASP A 123 14.05 -11.45 24.46
C ASP A 123 14.04 -9.98 24.05
N ILE A 124 15.10 -9.54 23.39
CA ILE A 124 15.22 -8.18 22.87
C ILE A 124 15.34 -8.33 21.35
N HIS A 125 14.35 -7.79 20.66
CA HIS A 125 14.34 -7.77 19.21
C HIS A 125 14.29 -6.34 18.71
N ASP A 126 15.16 -6.04 17.75
CA ASP A 126 15.11 -4.80 16.99
C ASP A 126 13.93 -4.86 16.03
N VAL A 127 13.04 -3.86 16.14
CA VAL A 127 11.94 -3.67 15.20
C VAL A 127 12.12 -2.34 14.46
N ALA A 128 11.83 -2.36 13.16
CA ALA A 128 11.81 -1.17 12.32
C ALA A 128 10.46 -0.46 12.49
N VAL A 129 10.42 0.60 13.28
CA VAL A 129 9.23 1.43 13.53
C VAL A 129 9.22 2.55 12.50
N GLY A 130 8.14 2.70 11.76
CA GLY A 130 8.00 3.80 10.81
C GLY A 130 7.64 5.12 11.47
N ASN A 131 8.06 6.20 10.83
CA ASN A 131 7.71 7.56 11.25
C ASN A 131 6.38 8.00 10.62
N HIS A 132 5.51 8.55 11.46
CA HIS A 132 4.19 9.03 11.08
C HIS A 132 3.85 10.33 11.82
N ASP A 133 2.95 11.13 11.24
CA ASP A 133 2.47 12.38 11.85
C ASP A 133 0.94 12.36 11.97
N THR A 134 0.46 12.37 13.21
CA THR A 134 -0.98 12.39 13.52
C THR A 134 -1.55 13.81 13.62
N THR A 135 -0.73 14.85 13.56
CA THR A 135 -1.17 16.24 13.77
C THR A 135 -2.12 16.69 12.67
N GLY A 136 -3.33 17.09 13.06
CA GLY A 136 -4.37 17.55 12.12
C GLY A 136 -5.02 16.41 11.32
N THR A 137 -4.84 15.16 11.74
CA THR A 137 -5.43 13.97 11.12
C THR A 137 -6.61 13.44 11.93
N MET A 138 -7.37 12.50 11.38
CA MET A 138 -8.50 11.87 12.06
C MET A 138 -8.10 11.03 13.28
N VAL A 139 -6.86 10.50 13.29
CA VAL A 139 -6.31 9.74 14.43
C VAL A 139 -5.60 10.64 15.45
N SER A 140 -5.68 11.96 15.29
CA SER A 140 -5.08 12.91 16.23
C SER A 140 -5.65 12.71 17.63
N GLY A 141 -4.80 12.31 18.57
CA GLY A 141 -5.17 12.09 19.97
C GLY A 141 -5.70 10.69 20.28
N TRP A 142 -5.71 9.77 19.31
CA TRP A 142 -5.93 8.35 19.60
C TRP A 142 -4.87 7.80 20.55
N GLU A 143 -5.26 6.88 21.41
CA GLU A 143 -4.42 6.33 22.48
C GLU A 143 -3.28 5.47 21.95
N TYR A 144 -3.48 4.84 20.79
CA TYR A 144 -2.46 4.05 20.13
C TYR A 144 -2.45 4.32 18.63
N VAL A 145 -1.28 4.74 18.14
CA VAL A 145 -0.94 4.80 16.73
C VAL A 145 0.51 4.33 16.65
N ASP A 146 0.74 3.26 15.89
CA ASP A 146 2.06 2.69 15.67
C ASP A 146 2.18 2.32 14.20
N SER A 147 3.41 2.33 13.68
CA SER A 147 3.69 1.90 12.33
C SER A 147 4.99 1.13 12.28
N ARG A 148 5.05 0.05 11.52
CA ARG A 148 6.20 -0.86 11.46
C ARG A 148 6.46 -1.33 10.03
N SER A 149 7.73 -1.45 9.65
CA SER A 149 8.09 -2.12 8.40
C SER A 149 8.19 -3.62 8.65
N LEU A 150 7.38 -4.42 7.95
CA LEU A 150 7.40 -5.88 8.09
C LEU A 150 8.64 -6.49 7.42
N SER A 151 9.16 -5.84 6.38
CA SER A 151 10.42 -6.24 5.74
C SER A 151 11.67 -5.84 6.54
N GLY A 152 11.54 -4.85 7.44
CA GLY A 152 12.67 -4.23 8.14
C GLY A 152 13.55 -3.33 7.27
N GLN A 153 13.15 -3.06 6.02
CA GLN A 153 13.95 -2.31 5.04
C GLN A 153 13.36 -0.94 4.68
N GLY A 154 12.16 -0.62 5.18
CA GLY A 154 11.43 0.60 4.82
C GLY A 154 10.78 0.54 3.44
N ASN A 155 10.70 -0.65 2.81
CA ASN A 155 10.02 -0.84 1.52
C ASN A 155 8.50 -0.97 1.68
N ASP A 156 8.04 -1.08 2.93
CA ASP A 156 6.66 -1.30 3.31
C ASP A 156 6.40 -0.68 4.68
N ILE A 157 5.17 -0.31 4.95
CA ILE A 157 4.74 0.19 6.25
C ILE A 157 3.36 -0.35 6.62
N ASN A 158 3.30 -1.07 7.74
CA ASN A 158 2.08 -1.52 8.38
C ASN A 158 1.73 -0.53 9.50
N ILE A 159 0.55 0.08 9.44
CA ILE A 159 0.06 1.09 10.37
C ILE A 159 -1.06 0.47 11.18
N ALA A 160 -0.91 0.41 12.49
CA ALA A 160 -1.92 -0.06 13.41
C ALA A 160 -2.32 1.08 14.35
N ALA A 161 -3.61 1.37 14.42
CA ALA A 161 -4.13 2.43 15.25
C ALA A 161 -5.45 2.01 15.90
N PHE A 162 -5.65 2.37 17.16
CA PHE A 162 -6.93 2.17 17.83
C PHE A 162 -7.20 3.25 18.86
N SER A 163 -8.47 3.57 18.94
CA SER A 163 -9.08 4.41 19.95
C SER A 163 -9.64 3.55 21.09
N ASN A 164 -9.95 4.18 22.23
CA ASN A 164 -10.68 3.55 23.33
C ASN A 164 -9.89 2.43 24.03
N MET A 165 -8.63 2.71 24.40
CA MET A 165 -7.90 1.83 25.33
C MET A 165 -8.64 1.76 26.67
N PRO A 166 -8.60 0.62 27.39
CA PRO A 166 -9.32 0.42 28.65
C PRO A 166 -8.89 1.33 29.81
N SER A 167 -7.97 2.27 29.59
CA SER A 167 -7.51 3.24 30.59
C SER A 167 -8.01 4.64 30.23
N PRO A 168 -8.79 5.32 31.10
CA PRO A 168 -9.27 6.66 30.82
C PRO A 168 -8.12 7.69 30.74
N PRO A 169 -8.27 8.77 29.95
CA PRO A 169 -9.47 9.16 29.20
C PRO A 169 -9.66 8.38 27.89
N GLU A 170 -10.89 7.94 27.63
CA GLU A 170 -11.26 7.28 26.36
C GLU A 170 -11.46 8.32 25.26
N THR A 171 -10.80 8.12 24.13
CA THR A 171 -10.92 8.90 22.91
C THR A 171 -11.96 8.23 22.01
N PRO A 172 -12.98 8.95 21.53
CA PRO A 172 -13.98 8.36 20.66
C PRO A 172 -13.36 7.98 19.30
N GLY A 173 -13.89 6.90 18.72
CA GLY A 173 -13.57 6.51 17.35
C GLY A 173 -14.00 7.55 16.30
N ILE A 174 -13.56 7.34 15.07
CA ILE A 174 -13.88 8.19 13.93
C ILE A 174 -15.34 7.99 13.52
N SER A 175 -16.15 9.05 13.64
CA SER A 175 -17.55 9.06 13.22
C SER A 175 -17.69 9.07 11.69
N PRO A 176 -18.88 8.71 11.14
CA PRO A 176 -19.15 8.80 9.72
C PRO A 176 -18.86 10.20 9.16
N GLN A 177 -18.08 10.27 8.09
CA GLN A 177 -17.70 11.50 7.42
C GLN A 177 -17.28 11.27 5.97
N GLN A 178 -17.35 12.36 5.20
CA GLN A 178 -16.93 12.38 3.81
C GLN A 178 -15.54 13.00 3.72
N ASP A 179 -14.57 12.21 3.25
CA ASP A 179 -13.25 12.65 2.83
C ASP A 179 -12.45 13.45 3.87
N GLY A 180 -11.70 12.75 4.72
CA GLY A 180 -10.73 13.43 5.59
C GLY A 180 -9.39 12.71 5.67
N LEU A 181 -8.41 13.45 6.18
CA LEU A 181 -7.03 13.00 6.32
C LEU A 181 -6.92 12.00 7.47
N LEU A 182 -6.80 10.71 7.17
CA LEU A 182 -6.72 9.63 8.15
C LEU A 182 -5.42 9.72 8.96
N ILE A 183 -4.28 9.69 8.27
CA ILE A 183 -2.93 9.72 8.85
C ILE A 183 -1.92 10.20 7.79
N LYS A 184 -0.77 10.70 8.22
CA LYS A 184 0.38 11.00 7.37
C LYS A 184 1.53 10.05 7.70
N VAL A 185 2.15 9.46 6.68
CA VAL A 185 3.39 8.68 6.82
C VAL A 185 4.54 9.41 6.15
N LEU A 186 5.75 9.23 6.68
CA LEU A 186 6.94 9.91 6.17
C LEU A 186 7.79 8.95 5.33
N ALA A 187 8.31 9.48 4.23
CA ALA A 187 9.23 8.77 3.35
C ALA A 187 10.42 9.67 2.98
N ASP A 188 11.55 9.05 2.68
CA ASP A 188 12.73 9.70 2.12
C ASP A 188 12.85 9.32 0.65
N VAL A 189 13.10 10.34 -0.18
CA VAL A 189 13.43 10.16 -1.58
C VAL A 189 14.92 9.90 -1.70
N LEU A 190 15.27 8.83 -2.41
CA LEU A 190 16.66 8.47 -2.66
C LEU A 190 17.24 9.34 -3.78
N ASP A 191 18.54 9.23 -3.97
CA ASP A 191 19.18 9.84 -5.13
C ASP A 191 18.69 9.13 -6.40
N VAL A 192 18.22 9.88 -7.38
CA VAL A 192 17.63 9.34 -8.61
C VAL A 192 18.51 9.74 -9.78
N ASP A 193 18.96 8.74 -10.54
CA ASP A 193 19.75 8.97 -11.75
C ASP A 193 18.99 9.92 -12.69
N SER A 194 19.70 10.94 -13.17
CA SER A 194 19.24 11.86 -14.21
C SER A 194 18.62 11.14 -15.43
N LEU A 195 19.13 9.95 -15.79
CA LEU A 195 18.69 9.15 -16.93
C LEU A 195 17.44 8.29 -16.65
N GLU A 196 16.97 8.24 -15.39
CA GLU A 196 15.79 7.46 -15.04
C GLU A 196 14.53 8.09 -15.64
N LEU A 197 13.90 7.38 -16.58
CA LEU A 197 12.68 7.81 -17.27
C LEU A 197 11.42 7.58 -16.43
N ASP A 198 11.39 6.53 -15.62
CA ASP A 198 10.26 6.19 -14.76
C ASP A 198 10.57 6.52 -13.30
N ARG A 199 10.14 7.72 -12.90
CA ARG A 199 10.37 8.30 -11.57
C ARG A 199 9.13 8.19 -10.67
N THR A 200 8.16 7.38 -11.06
CA THR A 200 6.92 7.21 -10.30
C THR A 200 6.98 5.91 -9.51
N VAL A 201 6.74 6.02 -8.21
CA VAL A 201 6.61 4.88 -7.28
C VAL A 201 5.13 4.70 -6.96
N ASN A 202 4.59 3.52 -7.18
CA ASN A 202 3.24 3.19 -6.76
C ASN A 202 3.22 2.81 -5.27
N LEU A 203 2.26 3.39 -4.56
CA LEU A 203 2.00 3.20 -3.13
C LEU A 203 0.80 2.26 -2.99
N MET A 204 1.08 0.96 -2.98
CA MET A 204 0.05 -0.08 -3.09
C MET A 204 -0.50 -0.45 -1.71
N ILE A 205 -1.81 -0.37 -1.54
CA ILE A 205 -2.50 -0.89 -0.36
C ILE A 205 -2.53 -2.41 -0.44
N GLN A 206 -1.86 -3.08 0.50
CA GLN A 206 -1.86 -4.53 0.59
C GLN A 206 -3.06 -5.00 1.40
N TYR A 207 -3.98 -5.73 0.76
CA TYR A 207 -5.21 -6.21 1.39
C TYR A 207 -5.45 -7.73 1.25
N ASP A 208 -4.59 -8.44 0.49
CA ASP A 208 -4.66 -9.89 0.35
C ASP A 208 -4.35 -10.62 1.67
N LEU A 209 -3.55 -10.00 2.54
CA LEU A 209 -3.29 -10.47 3.90
C LEU A 209 -4.20 -9.72 4.88
N VAL A 210 -5.36 -10.32 5.17
CA VAL A 210 -6.35 -9.77 6.13
C VAL A 210 -5.79 -9.52 7.53
N ASP A 211 -4.70 -10.21 7.91
CA ASP A 211 -3.99 -9.97 9.18
C ASP A 211 -3.34 -8.57 9.25
N HIS A 212 -3.08 -7.98 8.08
CA HIS A 212 -2.45 -6.67 7.90
C HIS A 212 -3.40 -5.63 7.28
N PHE A 213 -4.67 -5.98 7.09
CA PHE A 213 -5.70 -5.08 6.59
C PHE A 213 -7.04 -5.31 7.30
N ASN A 214 -7.44 -4.39 8.18
CA ASN A 214 -8.72 -4.47 8.86
C ASN A 214 -9.16 -3.10 9.36
N PHE A 215 -10.46 -2.83 9.38
CA PHE A 215 -11.04 -1.68 10.08
C PHE A 215 -12.09 -2.21 11.05
N SER A 216 -12.03 -1.81 12.32
CA SER A 216 -12.90 -2.32 13.36
C SER A 216 -13.88 -1.26 13.89
N ARG A 217 -15.11 -1.68 14.15
CA ARG A 217 -16.10 -0.91 14.91
C ARG A 217 -15.74 -0.84 16.40
N THR A 218 -16.47 -0.02 17.15
CA THR A 218 -16.34 0.09 18.61
C THR A 218 -16.63 -1.20 19.38
N ASP A 219 -17.35 -2.16 18.77
CA ASP A 219 -17.62 -3.48 19.35
C ASP A 219 -16.56 -4.54 18.98
N GLY A 220 -15.53 -4.15 18.23
CA GLY A 220 -14.46 -5.04 17.74
C GLY A 220 -14.80 -5.80 16.46
N SER A 221 -16.01 -5.64 15.89
CA SER A 221 -16.35 -6.27 14.62
C SER A 221 -15.65 -5.60 13.43
N SER A 222 -15.19 -6.41 12.48
CA SER A 222 -14.56 -5.93 11.24
C SER A 222 -15.55 -5.29 10.27
N ILE A 223 -15.10 -4.29 9.53
CA ILE A 223 -15.80 -3.61 8.45
C ILE A 223 -15.26 -4.17 7.13
N GLY A 224 -16.16 -4.59 6.24
CA GLY A 224 -15.82 -5.07 4.89
C GLY A 224 -14.90 -6.30 4.83
N ILE A 225 -14.81 -7.08 5.90
CA ILE A 225 -14.24 -8.44 5.86
C ILE A 225 -15.39 -9.43 5.67
N ALA A 226 -15.31 -10.21 4.59
CA ALA A 226 -16.20 -11.31 4.30
C ALA A 226 -15.50 -12.65 4.59
N TYR A 227 -16.30 -13.70 4.76
CA TYR A 227 -15.81 -15.04 5.05
C TYR A 227 -16.34 -16.00 4.00
N GLU A 228 -15.44 -16.72 3.34
CA GLU A 228 -15.79 -17.85 2.50
C GLU A 228 -15.61 -19.14 3.29
N GLN A 229 -16.67 -19.94 3.39
CA GLN A 229 -16.58 -21.24 4.02
C GLN A 229 -16.12 -22.27 3.00
N PHE A 230 -14.99 -22.90 3.26
CA PHE A 230 -14.54 -24.07 2.53
C PHE A 230 -14.66 -25.29 3.43
N ILE A 231 -14.92 -26.42 2.80
CA ILE A 231 -15.00 -27.69 3.51
C ILE A 231 -13.60 -28.29 3.52
N ASP A 232 -12.94 -28.29 4.68
CA ASP A 232 -11.74 -29.09 4.88
C ASP A 232 -12.16 -30.51 5.28
N SER A 233 -11.88 -31.48 4.41
CA SER A 233 -12.19 -32.88 4.65
C SER A 233 -10.92 -33.65 4.94
N THR A 234 -10.77 -34.09 6.18
CA THR A 234 -9.67 -34.98 6.57
C THR A 234 -10.11 -36.44 6.34
N CYS A 235 -9.35 -37.14 5.50
CA CYS A 235 -9.50 -38.58 5.26
C CYS A 235 -8.81 -39.38 6.37
N TRP A 236 -9.58 -40.26 7.00
CA TRP A 236 -9.10 -41.17 8.03
C TRP A 236 -9.15 -42.61 7.51
N LYS A 237 -8.04 -43.31 7.63
CA LYS A 237 -7.96 -44.75 7.42
C LYS A 237 -7.71 -45.46 8.74
N CYS A 238 -8.26 -46.66 8.84
CA CYS A 238 -8.07 -47.50 9.99
C CYS A 238 -6.92 -48.48 9.75
N SER A 239 -5.88 -48.43 10.58
CA SER A 239 -4.78 -49.40 10.53
C SER A 239 -5.17 -50.72 11.22
N GLN A 240 -6.06 -50.68 12.22
CA GLN A 240 -6.44 -51.84 13.03
C GLN A 240 -7.94 -51.89 13.38
N TRP A 241 -8.62 -52.89 12.84
CA TRP A 241 -10.03 -53.17 13.13
C TRP A 241 -10.19 -54.25 14.21
N VAL A 242 -11.08 -54.02 15.17
CA VAL A 242 -11.58 -55.06 16.10
C VAL A 242 -13.09 -55.14 15.95
N SER A 243 -13.54 -56.21 15.30
CA SER A 243 -14.93 -56.33 14.82
C SER A 243 -15.27 -55.16 13.88
N ASN A 244 -16.24 -54.31 14.26
CA ASN A 244 -16.67 -53.15 13.48
C ASN A 244 -16.21 -51.81 14.08
N VAL A 245 -15.26 -51.86 15.02
CA VAL A 245 -14.71 -50.66 15.66
C VAL A 245 -13.25 -50.53 15.24
N CYS A 246 -12.90 -49.38 14.68
CA CYS A 246 -11.51 -49.04 14.42
C CYS A 246 -10.81 -48.65 15.73
N MET A 247 -9.67 -49.28 16.01
CA MET A 247 -8.91 -49.04 17.24
C MET A 247 -7.75 -48.06 17.04
N ASP A 248 -7.32 -47.86 15.79
CA ASP A 248 -6.19 -46.99 15.46
C ASP A 248 -6.44 -46.31 14.11
N TRP A 249 -6.57 -44.98 14.17
CA TRP A 249 -6.87 -44.12 13.03
C TRP A 249 -5.62 -43.36 12.64
N TYR A 250 -5.36 -43.27 11.35
CA TYR A 250 -4.30 -42.43 10.82
C TYR A 250 -4.80 -41.59 9.65
N LYS A 251 -4.24 -40.39 9.52
CA LYS A 251 -4.60 -39.44 8.47
C LYS A 251 -3.95 -39.88 7.16
N GLU A 252 -4.76 -40.08 6.12
CA GLU A 252 -4.30 -40.41 4.77
C GLU A 252 -4.38 -39.16 3.89
N SER A 253 -3.34 -38.89 3.11
CA SER A 253 -3.38 -37.81 2.10
C SER A 253 -4.33 -38.17 0.96
N VAL A 254 -5.26 -37.28 0.65
CA VAL A 254 -6.17 -37.43 -0.48
C VAL A 254 -5.52 -36.88 -1.74
N ILE A 255 -5.49 -37.66 -2.81
CA ILE A 255 -4.95 -37.24 -4.11
C ILE A 255 -6.14 -36.82 -4.99
N ASN A 256 -6.13 -35.57 -5.49
CA ASN A 256 -7.15 -35.04 -6.40
C ASN A 256 -8.61 -35.11 -5.88
N GLY A 257 -8.81 -35.06 -4.56
CA GLY A 257 -10.15 -35.17 -3.97
C GLY A 257 -10.80 -36.55 -4.08
N ASP A 258 -10.04 -37.61 -4.34
CA ASP A 258 -10.55 -38.99 -4.32
C ASP A 258 -10.59 -39.57 -2.90
N TYR A 259 -11.77 -39.51 -2.28
CA TYR A 259 -12.02 -40.07 -0.95
C TYR A 259 -12.44 -41.55 -0.96
N SER A 260 -12.40 -42.23 -2.10
CA SER A 260 -12.85 -43.63 -2.21
C SER A 260 -12.06 -44.60 -1.34
N SER A 261 -10.83 -44.24 -0.96
CA SER A 261 -9.98 -45.06 -0.10
C SER A 261 -10.15 -44.78 1.39
N CYS A 262 -10.92 -43.77 1.79
CA CYS A 262 -11.10 -43.39 3.18
C CYS A 262 -12.07 -44.35 3.89
N ASP A 263 -11.73 -44.76 5.11
CA ASP A 263 -12.65 -45.53 5.97
C ASP A 263 -13.63 -44.60 6.70
N SER A 264 -13.19 -43.37 6.99
CA SER A 264 -14.01 -42.29 7.54
C SER A 264 -13.55 -40.94 7.00
N ILE A 265 -14.48 -39.99 6.90
CA ILE A 265 -14.20 -38.63 6.46
C ILE A 265 -14.68 -37.70 7.58
N GLU A 266 -13.76 -36.90 8.10
CA GLU A 266 -14.07 -35.83 9.02
C GLU A 266 -14.20 -34.53 8.21
N VAL A 267 -15.42 -34.00 8.16
CA VAL A 267 -15.75 -32.75 7.48
C VAL A 267 -15.69 -31.65 8.52
N LYS A 268 -14.65 -30.82 8.46
CA LYS A 268 -14.54 -29.62 9.29
C LYS A 268 -14.79 -28.40 8.41
N PRO A 269 -15.87 -27.63 8.64
CA PRO A 269 -16.01 -26.35 7.97
C PRO A 269 -14.86 -25.46 8.44
N ASP A 270 -14.14 -24.90 7.49
CA ASP A 270 -13.12 -23.89 7.74
C ASP A 270 -13.51 -22.61 6.98
N SER A 271 -13.00 -21.47 7.41
CA SER A 271 -13.38 -20.18 6.84
C SER A 271 -12.15 -19.35 6.52
N SER A 272 -12.06 -18.87 5.28
CA SER A 272 -11.06 -17.90 4.88
C SER A 272 -11.68 -16.52 4.92
N ALA A 273 -11.07 -15.61 5.65
CA ALA A 273 -11.42 -14.20 5.57
C ALA A 273 -10.83 -13.60 4.30
N TYR A 274 -11.55 -12.66 3.68
CA TYR A 274 -11.09 -11.85 2.56
C TYR A 274 -11.73 -10.47 2.59
N VAL A 275 -11.14 -9.51 1.89
CA VAL A 275 -11.66 -8.14 1.80
C VAL A 275 -12.79 -8.07 0.77
N ASP A 276 -13.96 -7.61 1.20
CA ASP A 276 -15.15 -7.40 0.35
C ASP A 276 -15.00 -6.08 -0.42
N THR A 277 -14.44 -6.15 -1.63
CA THR A 277 -14.18 -4.99 -2.49
C THR A 277 -15.45 -4.30 -3.01
N ASP A 278 -16.63 -4.91 -2.84
CA ASP A 278 -17.91 -4.24 -3.12
C ASP A 278 -18.30 -3.28 -1.98
N LYS A 279 -17.77 -3.49 -0.77
CA LYS A 279 -17.99 -2.63 0.41
C LYS A 279 -16.83 -1.70 0.69
N ILE A 280 -15.61 -2.11 0.38
CA ILE A 280 -14.40 -1.32 0.60
C ILE A 280 -13.80 -0.93 -0.74
N ILE A 281 -13.69 0.38 -0.97
CA ILE A 281 -12.95 0.92 -2.12
C ILE A 281 -11.54 1.28 -1.66
N LEU A 282 -10.55 0.66 -2.29
CA LEU A 282 -9.14 0.97 -2.08
C LEU A 282 -8.60 1.66 -3.32
N ILE A 283 -7.95 2.79 -3.13
CA ILE A 283 -7.29 3.54 -4.20
C ILE A 283 -5.83 3.71 -3.78
N ASP A 284 -4.97 3.02 -4.53
CA ASP A 284 -3.52 3.18 -4.43
C ASP A 284 -3.13 4.61 -4.82
N GLY A 285 -2.02 5.05 -4.27
CA GLY A 285 -1.45 6.35 -4.56
C GLY A 285 -0.17 6.21 -5.36
N SER A 286 0.43 7.34 -5.69
CA SER A 286 1.75 7.38 -6.29
C SER A 286 2.60 8.47 -5.66
N LEU A 287 3.92 8.28 -5.67
CA LEU A 287 4.87 9.36 -5.45
C LEU A 287 5.71 9.52 -6.70
N THR A 288 5.67 10.71 -7.30
CA THR A 288 6.51 11.04 -8.46
C THR A 288 7.68 11.89 -8.01
N VAL A 289 8.90 11.39 -8.24
CA VAL A 289 10.12 12.17 -8.02
C VAL A 289 10.24 13.19 -9.15
N LEU A 290 10.12 14.46 -8.79
CA LEU A 290 10.21 15.56 -9.72
C LEU A 290 11.62 15.63 -10.29
N VAL A 291 11.72 15.92 -11.59
CA VAL A 291 12.94 16.49 -12.14
C VAL A 291 12.98 17.93 -11.64
N PRO A 292 14.08 18.41 -11.03
CA PRO A 292 14.16 19.79 -10.60
C PRO A 292 13.84 20.73 -11.77
N SER A 293 12.67 21.36 -11.71
CA SER A 293 12.24 22.34 -12.72
C SER A 293 13.08 23.62 -12.70
N ASP A 294 13.86 23.76 -11.63
CA ASP A 294 14.74 24.90 -11.35
C ASP A 294 16.17 24.67 -11.81
N CYS A 295 16.38 23.61 -12.59
CA CYS A 295 17.48 23.53 -13.53
C CYS A 295 17.51 24.81 -14.39
N VAL A 296 18.38 25.76 -14.04
CA VAL A 296 18.57 26.96 -14.86
C VAL A 296 19.31 26.53 -16.11
N CYS A 297 18.72 26.78 -17.27
CA CYS A 297 19.34 26.35 -18.52
C CYS A 297 20.75 26.94 -18.67
N GLY A 298 21.75 26.07 -18.83
CA GLY A 298 23.16 26.43 -18.85
C GLY A 298 23.88 26.41 -17.49
N ASP A 299 23.20 26.17 -16.37
CA ASP A 299 23.82 25.80 -15.09
C ASP A 299 24.15 24.29 -15.15
N ILE A 300 25.27 23.97 -15.78
CA ILE A 300 25.70 22.61 -16.10
C ILE A 300 26.33 21.94 -14.88
N ASN A 301 26.99 22.73 -14.04
CA ASN A 301 27.68 22.22 -12.86
C ASN A 301 26.75 22.12 -11.62
N GLY A 302 25.54 22.69 -11.69
CA GLY A 302 24.53 22.67 -10.62
C GLY A 302 24.93 23.47 -9.39
N ASP A 303 25.66 24.59 -9.57
CA ASP A 303 26.16 25.42 -8.48
C ASP A 303 25.18 26.52 -8.03
N ASP A 304 23.95 26.48 -8.53
CA ASP A 304 22.84 27.39 -8.27
C ASP A 304 23.13 28.85 -8.65
N TYR A 305 24.20 29.13 -9.41
CA TYR A 305 24.34 30.41 -10.06
C TYR A 305 23.37 30.44 -11.23
N HIS A 306 22.32 31.26 -11.10
CA HIS A 306 21.23 31.36 -12.08
C HIS A 306 21.61 31.89 -13.48
N LEU A 307 22.88 31.81 -13.88
CA LEU A 307 23.41 32.21 -15.17
C LEU A 307 24.53 31.25 -15.57
N SER A 308 24.44 30.70 -16.78
CA SER A 308 25.54 30.00 -17.42
C SER A 308 26.79 30.88 -17.44
N ASP A 309 27.91 30.32 -16.99
CA ASP A 309 29.19 31.00 -16.94
C ASP A 309 30.35 30.12 -17.42
N ILE A 310 31.59 30.62 -17.25
CA ILE A 310 32.77 29.90 -17.73
C ILE A 310 33.02 28.60 -16.95
N SER A 311 32.51 28.48 -15.72
CA SER A 311 32.65 27.29 -14.90
C SER A 311 31.76 26.16 -15.42
N ASP A 312 30.55 26.45 -15.88
CA ASP A 312 29.65 25.52 -16.57
C ASP A 312 30.29 24.97 -17.84
N LEU A 313 30.86 25.87 -18.64
CA LEU A 313 31.59 25.48 -19.85
C LEU A 313 32.78 24.56 -19.52
N MET A 314 33.56 24.88 -18.49
CA MET A 314 34.70 24.07 -18.08
C MET A 314 34.26 22.71 -17.54
N PHE A 315 33.13 22.65 -16.83
CA PHE A 315 32.50 21.42 -16.37
C PHE A 315 32.09 20.55 -17.56
N LEU A 316 31.38 21.12 -18.54
CA LEU A 316 30.96 20.44 -19.76
C LEU A 316 32.13 19.87 -20.56
N VAL A 317 33.23 20.64 -20.69
CA VAL A 317 34.47 20.17 -21.33
C VAL A 317 35.09 19.01 -20.54
N SER A 318 35.08 19.08 -19.21
CA SER A 318 35.62 18.03 -18.35
C SER A 318 34.82 16.73 -18.52
N TYR A 319 33.49 16.82 -18.49
CA TYR A 319 32.60 15.69 -18.69
C TYR A 319 32.80 15.06 -20.08
N LEU A 320 32.76 15.85 -21.16
CA LEU A 320 32.82 15.33 -22.54
C LEU A 320 34.17 14.76 -22.95
N PHE A 321 35.29 15.22 -22.36
CA PHE A 321 36.63 14.90 -22.87
C PHE A 321 37.63 14.38 -21.85
N ASN A 322 37.35 14.47 -20.55
CA ASN A 322 38.33 14.17 -19.50
C ASN A 322 37.81 13.21 -18.42
N ASP A 323 36.79 12.40 -18.73
CA ASP A 323 36.12 11.50 -17.76
C ASP A 323 35.70 12.25 -16.48
N GLY A 324 35.22 13.49 -16.66
CA GLY A 324 34.71 14.33 -15.57
C GLY A 324 33.40 13.76 -14.97
N ALA A 325 32.98 14.34 -13.85
CA ALA A 325 31.69 14.00 -13.26
C ALA A 325 30.54 14.32 -14.25
N GLU A 326 29.50 13.49 -14.23
CA GLU A 326 28.27 13.71 -14.98
C GLU A 326 27.56 14.96 -14.46
N PRO A 327 26.93 15.79 -15.34
CA PRO A 327 26.13 16.92 -14.91
C PRO A 327 25.01 16.48 -13.96
N PRO A 328 24.76 17.21 -12.86
CA PRO A 328 23.68 16.87 -11.92
C PRO A 328 22.31 16.77 -12.61
N TYR A 329 22.10 17.59 -13.64
CA TYR A 329 20.88 17.67 -14.41
C TYR A 329 21.18 17.67 -15.91
N PHE A 330 21.00 16.53 -16.58
CA PHE A 330 21.30 16.41 -18.01
C PHE A 330 20.49 17.39 -18.86
N CYS A 331 19.25 17.67 -18.47
CA CYS A 331 18.42 18.63 -19.20
C CYS A 331 18.92 20.08 -19.08
N CYS A 332 19.71 20.45 -18.05
CA CYS A 332 20.37 21.77 -17.99
C CYS A 332 21.54 21.90 -18.96
N ALA A 333 22.13 20.75 -19.31
CA ALA A 333 23.33 20.66 -20.12
C ALA A 333 23.03 20.46 -21.62
N ASP A 334 21.79 20.10 -21.99
CA ASP A 334 21.25 20.16 -23.36
C ASP A 334 20.92 21.63 -23.72
N VAL A 335 21.94 22.48 -23.74
CA VAL A 335 21.80 23.95 -23.89
C VAL A 335 21.40 24.37 -25.31
N ASP A 336 21.53 23.48 -26.30
CA ASP A 336 21.07 23.70 -27.66
C ASP A 336 19.60 23.26 -27.90
N GLY A 337 18.99 22.61 -26.91
CA GLY A 337 17.61 22.17 -26.92
C GLY A 337 17.34 21.07 -27.94
N SER A 338 18.33 20.23 -28.22
CA SER A 338 18.24 19.12 -29.15
C SER A 338 17.22 18.06 -28.72
N GLY A 339 16.79 18.08 -27.45
CA GLY A 339 15.66 17.32 -26.95
C GLY A 339 15.98 15.86 -26.71
N GLY A 340 17.17 15.57 -26.17
CA GLY A 340 17.57 14.20 -25.88
C GLY A 340 18.65 14.13 -24.82
N ASP A 341 18.72 12.96 -24.18
CA ASP A 341 19.65 12.56 -23.11
C ASP A 341 21.15 12.54 -23.54
N LEU A 342 21.50 13.24 -24.63
CA LEU A 342 22.81 13.20 -25.26
C LEU A 342 23.44 14.58 -25.25
N ILE A 343 23.99 14.93 -24.10
CA ILE A 343 24.93 16.04 -23.97
C ILE A 343 26.12 15.76 -24.89
N GLY A 344 26.40 16.69 -25.81
CA GLY A 344 27.36 16.48 -26.87
C GLY A 344 28.22 17.70 -27.19
N ILE A 345 28.96 17.56 -28.29
CA ILE A 345 29.80 18.65 -28.81
C ILE A 345 28.92 19.83 -29.28
N SER A 346 27.66 19.59 -29.68
CA SER A 346 26.75 20.64 -30.11
C SER A 346 26.40 21.60 -28.96
N ASP A 347 26.08 21.06 -27.79
CA ASP A 347 25.88 21.81 -26.54
C ASP A 347 27.10 22.65 -26.21
N LEU A 348 28.28 22.04 -26.25
CA LEU A 348 29.53 22.75 -26.01
C LEU A 348 29.75 23.91 -26.98
N THR A 349 29.48 23.69 -28.27
CA THR A 349 29.62 24.76 -29.26
C THR A 349 28.59 25.87 -29.07
N TYR A 350 27.39 25.52 -28.61
CA TYR A 350 26.33 26.48 -28.30
C TYR A 350 26.73 27.35 -27.10
N GLU A 351 27.22 26.72 -26.03
CA GLU A 351 27.67 27.38 -24.81
C GLU A 351 28.83 28.37 -25.06
N VAL A 352 29.83 27.95 -25.86
CA VAL A 352 30.91 28.83 -26.31
C VAL A 352 30.38 30.02 -27.12
N SER A 353 29.37 29.79 -27.97
CA SER A 353 28.76 30.84 -28.78
C SER A 353 28.02 31.85 -27.90
N TYR A 354 27.26 31.38 -26.92
CA TYR A 354 26.54 32.22 -25.97
C TYR A 354 27.51 33.08 -25.14
N LEU A 355 28.48 32.47 -24.48
CA LEU A 355 29.40 33.14 -23.55
C LEU A 355 30.37 34.12 -24.23
N PHE A 356 30.86 33.80 -25.44
CA PHE A 356 31.95 34.56 -26.07
C PHE A 356 31.60 35.23 -27.39
N GLN A 357 30.50 34.85 -28.05
CA GLN A 357 30.18 35.32 -29.40
C GLN A 357 28.84 36.04 -29.48
N TYR A 358 28.22 36.37 -28.35
CA TYR A 358 26.89 36.98 -28.27
C TYR A 358 25.82 36.13 -28.98
N GLY A 359 25.94 34.80 -28.87
CA GLY A 359 24.93 33.85 -29.34
C GLY A 359 23.61 33.98 -28.58
N PRO A 360 22.55 33.29 -29.02
CA PRO A 360 21.29 33.22 -28.29
C PRO A 360 21.49 32.58 -26.91
N ALA A 361 20.60 32.88 -25.96
CA ALA A 361 20.61 32.25 -24.64
C ALA A 361 20.40 30.72 -24.76
N PRO A 362 20.93 29.93 -23.81
CA PRO A 362 20.66 28.49 -23.70
C PRO A 362 19.16 28.19 -23.75
N ILE A 363 18.79 27.13 -24.46
CA ILE A 363 17.42 26.62 -24.56
C ILE A 363 17.43 25.19 -24.08
N CYS A 364 16.78 24.92 -22.94
CA CYS A 364 16.76 23.60 -22.33
C CYS A 364 15.34 23.05 -22.36
N SER A 365 15.24 21.73 -22.53
CA SER A 365 13.99 20.98 -22.60
C SER A 365 13.96 19.94 -21.49
N CYS A 366 13.59 20.33 -20.28
CA CYS A 366 13.25 19.39 -19.19
C CYS A 366 11.77 19.00 -19.33
N ASN A 367 11.44 18.16 -20.32
CA ASN A 367 10.06 17.70 -20.59
C ASN A 367 9.86 16.24 -20.20
#